data_AF-A0A1H3DAT0-F1
#
_entry.id   AF-A0A1H3DAT0-F1
#
_cell.length_a   1.000
_cell.length_b   1.000
_cell.length_c   1.000
_cell.angle_alpha   90.00
_cell.angle_beta   90.00
_cell.angle_gamma   90.00
#
_symmetry.space_group_name_H-M   'P 1'
#
loop_
_entity.id
_entity.type
_entity.pdbx_description
1 polymer ?
#
loop_
_entity_poly.entity_id
_entity_poly.type
_entity_poly.pdbx_seq_one_letter_code
_entity_poly.pdbx_strand_id
1 'polypeptide(L)'
;MIDKNLKGTQHKLMYYRYRPTGTETSKVRKVDGVEQIYTEKELEKIYITEENVRKFSLDKHGQPIPYVDGHVTILSNYIFDYWSHFLGAEGVALYAHLKRYCYGDKDYCWPDLKLISLKMNKSRNTIKKFLGNLERYGFVLVFNVQNADMNNMEESPLYKVRKQVPFLPQELYEQLPTELKLDHDKYMQGIVANFDQFLNLNPAVDYLEIYDDVVKHGTVVRKEKSVLQLEKEALNKISLLEQERTDEDTKLWDQVLSGISTNLSRPSFDTWFKNTFAIKRGQVLTVYSPVPFTRDWLRERYKDTILQIVLPFACDISEIHFDCVQLD
;
A
#
# COMPACT_ATOMS: atom_id res chain seq x y z
N MET A 1 53.84 9.13 -21.80
CA MET A 1 52.36 8.97 -21.77
C MET A 1 51.75 10.35 -21.92
N ILE A 2 50.84 10.55 -22.85
CA ILE A 2 50.09 11.82 -22.94
C ILE A 2 49.18 11.89 -21.72
N ASP A 3 49.33 12.93 -20.90
CA ASP A 3 48.55 13.08 -19.68
C ASP A 3 47.07 13.26 -20.04
N LYS A 4 46.21 12.39 -19.49
CA LYS A 4 44.77 12.42 -19.76
C LYS A 4 44.13 13.48 -18.85
N ASN A 5 43.14 14.21 -19.38
CA ASN A 5 42.37 15.15 -18.57
C ASN A 5 41.54 14.41 -17.50
N LEU A 6 40.88 15.15 -16.61
CA LEU A 6 40.05 14.61 -15.51
C LEU A 6 38.85 13.76 -15.97
N LYS A 7 38.46 13.81 -17.25
CA LYS A 7 37.44 12.93 -17.85
C LYS A 7 38.03 11.75 -18.63
N GLY A 8 39.34 11.53 -18.54
CA GLY A 8 40.02 10.41 -19.19
C GLY A 8 40.24 10.57 -20.71
N THR A 9 39.98 11.74 -21.29
CA THR A 9 40.19 12.03 -22.72
C THR A 9 41.45 12.87 -22.96
N GLN A 10 41.85 13.04 -24.22
CA GLN A 10 43.02 13.86 -24.61
C GLN A 10 42.66 15.31 -24.93
N HIS A 11 41.37 15.67 -24.87
CA HIS A 11 40.93 17.03 -25.18
C HIS A 11 41.35 18.02 -24.09
N LYS A 12 41.62 19.27 -24.48
CA LYS A 12 41.81 20.35 -23.50
C LYS A 12 40.45 20.77 -22.93
N LEU A 13 40.29 20.65 -21.61
CA LEU A 13 39.05 21.01 -20.92
C LEU A 13 39.19 22.35 -20.19
N MET A 14 38.09 23.09 -20.11
CA MET A 14 37.94 24.32 -19.32
C MET A 14 36.98 24.02 -18.17
N TYR A 15 37.41 24.22 -16.92
CA TYR A 15 36.60 23.94 -15.73
C TYR A 15 36.05 25.25 -15.19
N TYR A 16 34.77 25.29 -14.82
CA TYR A 16 34.16 26.51 -14.27
C TYR A 16 33.04 26.21 -13.27
N ARG A 17 32.71 27.20 -12.43
CA ARG A 17 31.51 27.25 -11.59
C ARG A 17 30.76 28.55 -11.83
N TYR A 18 29.44 28.51 -11.64
CA TYR A 18 28.63 29.72 -11.64
C TYR A 18 28.76 30.45 -10.30
N ARG A 19 28.90 31.77 -10.35
CA ARG A 19 28.82 32.66 -9.18
C ARG A 19 27.73 33.71 -9.44
N PRO A 20 26.85 34.01 -8.47
CA PRO A 20 25.95 35.15 -8.58
C PRO A 20 26.75 36.45 -8.68
N THR A 21 26.42 37.31 -9.64
CA THR A 21 27.07 38.63 -9.81
C THR A 21 26.64 39.62 -8.73
N GLY A 22 25.54 39.33 -8.04
CA GLY A 22 24.87 40.25 -7.11
C GLY A 22 23.79 41.11 -7.79
N THR A 23 23.70 41.05 -9.13
CA THR A 23 22.65 41.73 -9.90
C THR A 23 21.46 40.80 -10.11
N GLU A 24 20.27 41.36 -10.03
CA GLU A 24 18.99 40.67 -10.22
C GLU A 24 18.27 41.25 -11.44
N THR A 25 17.73 40.38 -12.30
CA THR A 25 17.00 40.77 -13.51
C THR A 25 15.56 40.29 -13.43
N SER A 26 14.61 41.14 -13.84
CA SER A 26 13.20 40.78 -13.89
C SER A 26 12.92 40.01 -15.18
N LYS A 27 12.40 38.78 -15.05
CA LYS A 27 11.95 37.96 -16.17
C LYS A 27 10.47 37.65 -16.05
N VAL A 28 9.81 37.52 -17.19
CA VAL A 28 8.40 37.09 -17.27
C VAL A 28 8.37 35.60 -17.60
N ARG A 29 7.62 34.83 -16.83
CA ARG A 29 7.24 33.46 -17.19
C ARG A 29 5.73 33.39 -17.35
N LYS A 30 5.24 32.53 -18.25
CA LYS A 30 3.81 32.20 -18.32
C LYS A 30 3.55 30.96 -17.47
N VAL A 31 2.67 31.08 -16.48
CA VAL A 31 2.14 29.95 -15.70
C VAL A 31 0.63 29.98 -15.89
N ASP A 32 0.06 28.89 -16.40
CA ASP A 32 -1.38 28.75 -16.71
C ASP A 32 -1.95 29.90 -17.57
N GLY A 33 -1.13 30.40 -18.51
CA GLY A 33 -1.52 31.49 -19.43
C GLY A 33 -1.39 32.91 -18.85
N VAL A 34 -1.08 33.05 -17.57
CA VAL A 34 -0.85 34.34 -16.89
C VAL A 34 0.64 34.68 -16.86
N GLU A 35 0.98 35.89 -17.26
CA GLU A 35 2.35 36.40 -17.16
C GLU A 35 2.69 36.75 -15.71
N GLN A 36 3.70 36.06 -15.16
CA GLN A 36 4.23 36.30 -13.83
C GLN A 36 5.66 36.83 -13.94
N ILE A 37 5.90 38.01 -13.36
CA ILE A 37 7.24 38.57 -13.21
C ILE A 37 7.92 37.87 -12.02
N TYR A 38 9.11 37.36 -12.23
CA TYR A 38 9.97 36.84 -11.18
C TYR A 38 11.39 37.40 -11.33
N THR A 39 12.10 37.41 -10.21
CA THR A 39 13.46 37.91 -10.14
C THR A 39 14.44 36.75 -10.28
N GLU A 40 15.36 36.85 -11.24
CA GLU A 40 16.43 35.89 -11.44
C GLU A 40 17.79 36.53 -11.20
N LYS A 41 18.62 35.88 -10.37
CA LYS A 41 19.99 36.31 -10.11
C LYS A 41 20.83 36.08 -11.35
N GLU A 42 21.52 37.12 -11.81
CA GLU A 42 22.49 37.01 -12.88
C GLU A 42 23.71 36.21 -12.38
N LEU A 43 24.18 35.28 -13.22
CA LEU A 43 25.28 34.37 -12.90
C LEU A 43 26.44 34.59 -13.88
N GLU A 44 27.66 34.67 -13.37
CA GLU A 44 28.88 34.67 -14.16
C GLU A 44 29.64 33.34 -14.05
N LYS A 45 30.45 33.02 -15.06
CA LYS A 45 31.33 31.83 -15.04
C LYS A 45 32.70 32.20 -14.48
N ILE A 46 33.12 31.51 -13.43
CA ILE A 46 34.50 31.58 -12.93
C ILE A 46 35.24 30.34 -13.39
N TYR A 47 36.27 30.54 -14.20
CA TYR A 47 37.13 29.46 -14.68
C TYR A 47 38.17 29.09 -13.63
N ILE A 48 38.42 27.79 -13.50
CA ILE A 48 39.33 27.18 -12.54
C ILE A 48 40.33 26.34 -13.33
N THR A 49 41.61 26.42 -12.98
CA THR A 49 42.66 25.62 -13.62
C THR A 49 42.50 24.14 -13.27
N GLU A 50 42.87 23.25 -14.20
CA GLU A 50 42.79 21.80 -13.96
C GLU A 50 43.60 21.37 -12.73
N GLU A 51 44.76 22.00 -12.51
CA GLU A 51 45.60 21.76 -11.34
C GLU A 51 44.86 22.05 -10.03
N ASN A 52 44.13 23.18 -9.96
CA ASN A 52 43.35 23.52 -8.78
C ASN A 52 42.18 22.56 -8.58
N VAL A 53 41.54 22.10 -9.66
CA VAL A 53 40.49 21.07 -9.58
C VAL A 53 41.06 19.74 -9.06
N ARG A 54 42.24 19.33 -9.51
CA ARG A 54 42.92 18.09 -9.05
C ARG A 54 43.31 18.14 -7.58
N LYS A 55 43.73 19.30 -7.07
CA LYS A 55 44.12 19.48 -5.66
C LYS A 55 42.94 19.64 -4.70
N PHE A 56 41.77 20.00 -5.22
CA PHE A 56 40.56 20.18 -4.44
C PHE A 56 40.08 18.81 -3.92
N SER A 57 39.84 18.73 -2.62
CA SER A 57 39.33 17.53 -1.95
C SER A 57 38.33 17.93 -0.89
N LEU A 58 37.17 17.29 -0.90
CA LEU A 58 36.13 17.50 0.11
C LEU A 58 36.50 16.86 1.45
N ASP A 59 37.33 15.82 1.46
CA ASP A 59 37.72 15.12 2.69
C ASP A 59 38.59 15.98 3.61
N LYS A 60 39.18 17.06 3.07
CA LYS A 60 39.87 18.09 3.87
C LYS A 60 38.89 19.00 4.63
N HIS A 61 37.60 18.94 4.32
CA HIS A 61 36.56 19.79 4.87
C HIS A 61 35.56 18.96 5.67
N GLY A 62 35.60 19.11 7.00
CA GLY A 62 34.79 18.34 7.94
C GLY A 62 35.58 17.24 8.65
N GLN A 63 34.94 16.56 9.60
CA GLN A 63 35.53 15.44 10.33
C GLN A 63 34.92 14.13 9.81
N PRO A 64 35.70 13.25 9.15
CA PRO A 64 35.19 11.96 8.72
C PRO A 64 34.91 11.06 9.92
N ILE A 65 33.94 10.15 9.78
CA ILE A 65 33.75 9.08 10.76
C ILE A 65 34.96 8.15 10.72
N PRO A 66 35.45 7.65 11.87
CA PRO A 66 36.47 6.61 11.85
C PRO A 66 35.92 5.37 11.17
N TYR A 67 36.78 4.64 10.45
CA TYR A 67 36.40 3.33 9.95
C TYR A 67 36.16 2.40 11.14
N VAL A 68 34.96 1.81 11.18
CA VAL A 68 34.59 0.81 12.17
C VAL A 68 34.21 -0.44 11.40
N ASP A 69 34.97 -1.52 11.61
CA ASP A 69 34.72 -2.79 10.93
C ASP A 69 33.30 -3.30 11.23
N GLY A 70 32.65 -3.89 10.23
CA GLY A 70 31.26 -4.35 10.33
C GLY A 70 30.18 -3.26 10.39
N HIS A 71 30.52 -1.96 10.54
CA HIS A 71 29.55 -0.85 10.51
C HIS A 71 29.24 -0.35 9.09
N VAL A 72 29.33 -1.24 8.11
CA VAL A 72 29.05 -0.97 6.71
C VAL A 72 27.93 -1.85 6.21
N THR A 73 27.09 -1.33 5.32
CA THR A 73 26.05 -2.10 4.65
C THR A 73 26.36 -2.14 3.17
N ILE A 74 26.70 -3.33 2.67
CA ILE A 74 27.08 -3.52 1.27
C ILE A 74 25.83 -3.89 0.47
N LEU A 75 25.64 -3.19 -0.64
CA LEU A 75 24.59 -3.45 -1.61
C LEU A 75 25.24 -3.72 -2.98
N SER A 76 24.67 -4.65 -3.74
CA SER A 76 25.11 -4.89 -5.11
C SER A 76 24.79 -3.67 -5.97
N ASN A 77 25.71 -3.24 -6.84
CA ASN A 77 25.46 -2.15 -7.79
C ASN A 77 24.23 -2.42 -8.67
N TYR A 78 23.95 -3.70 -8.95
CA TYR A 78 22.76 -4.14 -9.69
C TYR A 78 21.44 -3.58 -9.12
N ILE A 79 21.36 -3.36 -7.79
CA ILE A 79 20.16 -2.76 -7.20
C ILE A 79 20.00 -1.29 -7.58
N PHE A 80 21.10 -0.56 -7.68
CA PHE A 80 21.11 0.85 -8.05
C PHE A 80 20.94 1.03 -9.55
N ASP A 81 21.56 0.16 -10.35
CA ASP A 81 21.57 0.27 -11.80
C ASP A 81 20.22 -0.12 -12.42
N TYR A 82 19.57 -1.17 -11.88
CA TYR A 82 18.38 -1.74 -12.52
C TYR A 82 17.15 -1.82 -11.61
N TRP A 83 17.29 -2.32 -10.37
CA TRP A 83 16.12 -2.41 -9.47
C TRP A 83 15.60 -1.04 -9.00
N SER A 84 16.45 -0.02 -8.96
CA SER A 84 16.06 1.34 -8.56
C SER A 84 14.95 1.90 -9.46
N HIS A 85 14.86 1.45 -10.71
CA HIS A 85 13.79 1.80 -11.65
C HIS A 85 12.41 1.35 -11.12
N PHE A 86 12.33 0.17 -10.50
CA PHE A 86 11.08 -0.41 -10.00
C PHE A 86 10.80 -0.08 -8.53
N LEU A 87 11.85 -0.06 -7.71
CA LEU A 87 11.75 0.20 -6.27
C LEU A 87 11.65 1.69 -5.95
N GLY A 88 12.18 2.54 -6.83
CA GLY A 88 12.42 3.96 -6.56
C GLY A 88 13.61 4.19 -5.62
N ALA A 89 14.12 5.42 -5.60
CA ALA A 89 15.24 5.79 -4.74
C ALA A 89 14.95 5.54 -3.26
N GLU A 90 13.73 5.87 -2.82
CA GLU A 90 13.31 5.62 -1.45
C GLU A 90 13.10 4.13 -1.11
N GLY A 91 12.67 3.31 -2.07
CA GLY A 91 12.56 1.86 -1.87
C GLY A 91 13.92 1.22 -1.66
N VAL A 92 14.91 1.60 -2.47
CA VAL A 92 16.31 1.16 -2.29
C VAL A 92 16.87 1.62 -0.94
N ALA A 93 16.61 2.87 -0.55
CA ALA A 93 17.05 3.39 0.74
C ALA A 93 16.39 2.67 1.92
N LEU A 94 15.09 2.36 1.84
CA LEU A 94 14.41 1.56 2.85
C LEU A 94 14.99 0.15 2.94
N TYR A 95 15.19 -0.52 1.79
CA TYR A 95 15.83 -1.83 1.76
C TYR A 95 17.21 -1.81 2.41
N ALA A 96 18.03 -0.77 2.15
CA ALA A 96 19.31 -0.58 2.81
C ALA A 96 19.17 -0.47 4.34
N HIS A 97 18.18 0.32 4.80
CA HIS A 97 17.88 0.46 6.22
C HIS A 97 17.45 -0.85 6.88
N LEU A 98 16.75 -1.74 6.18
CA LEU A 98 16.37 -3.06 6.68
C LEU A 98 17.56 -4.03 6.67
N LYS A 99 18.31 -4.05 5.57
CA LYS A 99 19.46 -4.95 5.35
C LYS A 99 20.57 -4.72 6.38
N ARG A 100 20.74 -3.50 6.89
CA ARG A 100 21.74 -3.21 7.94
C ARG A 100 21.56 -4.04 9.22
N TYR A 101 20.35 -4.55 9.48
CA TYR A 101 20.04 -5.38 10.63
C TYR A 101 20.20 -6.89 10.34
N CYS A 102 20.54 -7.25 9.10
CA CYS A 102 20.66 -8.61 8.58
C CYS A 102 22.14 -8.97 8.37
N TYR A 103 22.86 -9.18 9.47
CA TYR A 103 24.30 -9.49 9.51
C TYR A 103 24.56 -10.99 9.70
N GLY A 104 25.73 -11.47 9.30
CA GLY A 104 26.07 -12.90 9.35
C GLY A 104 25.06 -13.70 8.54
N ASP A 105 24.49 -14.76 9.13
CA ASP A 105 23.45 -15.59 8.51
C ASP A 105 22.02 -15.07 8.71
N LYS A 106 21.85 -13.99 9.49
CA LYS A 106 20.54 -13.41 9.79
C LYS A 106 19.94 -12.75 8.55
N ASP A 107 18.74 -13.17 8.18
CA ASP A 107 17.94 -12.70 7.05
C ASP A 107 16.65 -12.00 7.49
N TYR A 108 16.56 -11.56 8.75
CA TYR A 108 15.37 -10.92 9.29
C TYR A 108 15.70 -9.78 10.24
N CYS A 109 14.74 -8.88 10.44
CA CYS A 109 14.85 -7.77 11.38
C CYS A 109 13.48 -7.32 11.90
N TRP A 110 13.46 -6.50 12.95
CA TRP A 110 12.24 -5.90 13.54
C TRP A 110 12.51 -4.45 13.94
N PRO A 111 12.90 -3.57 12.99
CA PRO A 111 13.33 -2.23 13.33
C PRO A 111 12.15 -1.34 13.74
N ASP A 112 12.44 -0.32 14.55
CA ASP A 112 11.47 0.73 14.84
C ASP A 112 11.18 1.56 13.58
N LEU A 113 10.00 1.35 12.99
CA LEU A 113 9.55 2.08 11.80
C LEU A 113 9.44 3.59 12.04
N LYS A 114 9.19 4.04 13.28
CA LYS A 114 9.17 5.47 13.61
C LYS A 114 10.57 6.06 13.48
N LEU A 115 11.58 5.34 13.98
CA LEU A 115 12.97 5.78 13.84
C LEU A 115 13.43 5.76 12.37
N ILE A 116 13.03 4.75 11.60
CA ILE A 116 13.30 4.72 10.15
C ILE A 116 12.62 5.89 9.44
N SER A 117 11.35 6.20 9.78
CA SER A 117 10.63 7.31 9.16
C SER A 117 11.32 8.66 9.41
N LEU A 118 11.85 8.85 10.63
CA LEU A 118 12.67 10.03 10.96
C LEU A 118 13.98 10.04 10.17
N LYS A 119 14.72 8.93 10.10
CA LYS A 119 15.99 8.82 9.34
C LYS A 119 15.81 9.12 7.86
N MET A 120 14.70 8.65 7.28
CA MET A 120 14.38 8.88 5.86
C MET A 120 13.69 10.22 5.61
N ASN A 121 13.34 10.97 6.66
CA ASN A 121 12.52 12.19 6.60
C ASN A 121 11.20 11.98 5.82
N LYS A 122 10.45 10.93 6.18
CA LYS A 122 9.17 10.58 5.55
C LYS A 122 8.13 10.25 6.62
N SER A 123 6.84 10.29 6.25
CA SER A 123 5.76 9.84 7.13
C SER A 123 5.76 8.32 7.29
N ARG A 124 5.22 7.82 8.41
CA ARG A 124 5.08 6.36 8.65
C ARG A 124 4.24 5.67 7.57
N ASN A 125 3.21 6.34 7.06
CA ASN A 125 2.38 5.82 5.97
C ASN A 125 3.16 5.73 4.66
N THR A 126 4.05 6.68 4.39
CA THR A 126 4.93 6.62 3.23
C THR A 126 5.92 5.45 3.33
N ILE A 127 6.50 5.21 4.51
CA ILE A 127 7.35 4.03 4.74
C ILE A 127 6.58 2.72 4.51
N LYS A 128 5.34 2.62 4.98
CA LYS A 128 4.48 1.45 4.71
C LYS A 128 4.24 1.23 3.22
N LYS A 129 4.05 2.29 2.42
CA LYS A 129 3.94 2.16 0.96
C LYS A 129 5.22 1.60 0.34
N PHE A 130 6.38 2.09 0.79
CA PHE A 130 7.67 1.56 0.31
C PHE A 130 7.88 0.10 0.74
N LEU A 131 7.49 -0.28 1.96
CA LEU A 131 7.48 -1.68 2.40
C LEU A 131 6.63 -2.55 1.48
N GLY A 132 5.41 -2.12 1.14
CA GLY A 132 4.55 -2.87 0.22
C GLY A 132 5.17 -3.04 -1.17
N ASN A 133 5.91 -2.03 -1.66
CA ASN A 133 6.68 -2.19 -2.90
C ASN A 133 7.82 -3.21 -2.77
N LEU A 134 8.58 -3.17 -1.66
CA LEU A 134 9.63 -4.16 -1.41
C LEU A 134 9.06 -5.58 -1.30
N GLU A 135 7.89 -5.74 -0.70
CA GLU A 135 7.19 -7.01 -0.57
C GLU A 135 6.69 -7.54 -1.92
N ARG A 136 6.07 -6.68 -2.72
CA ARG A 136 5.64 -6.99 -4.09
C ARG A 136 6.77 -7.56 -4.96
N TYR A 137 7.98 -7.03 -4.84
CA TYR A 137 9.15 -7.49 -5.60
C TYR A 137 9.98 -8.56 -4.86
N GLY A 138 9.49 -9.07 -3.73
CA GLY A 138 10.11 -10.16 -2.99
C GLY A 138 11.43 -9.80 -2.31
N PHE A 139 11.67 -8.51 -2.00
CA PHE A 139 12.81 -8.07 -1.21
C PHE A 139 12.56 -8.17 0.29
N VAL A 140 11.30 -8.07 0.70
CA VAL A 140 10.86 -8.13 2.10
C VAL A 140 9.62 -9.03 2.20
N LEU A 141 9.43 -9.68 3.33
CA LEU A 141 8.18 -10.34 3.69
C LEU A 141 7.82 -10.00 5.13
N VAL A 142 6.59 -9.59 5.39
CA VAL A 142 6.18 -9.08 6.71
C VAL A 142 5.36 -10.13 7.46
N PHE A 143 5.74 -10.38 8.71
CA PHE A 143 5.02 -11.23 9.65
C PHE A 143 4.62 -10.40 10.87
N ASN A 144 3.32 -10.29 11.14
CA ASN A 144 2.85 -9.72 12.40
C ASN A 144 3.11 -10.71 13.53
N VAL A 145 3.53 -10.21 14.68
CA VAL A 145 3.95 -11.02 15.82
C VAL A 145 3.02 -10.73 17.00
N GLN A 146 2.62 -11.78 17.70
CA GLN A 146 1.90 -11.70 18.96
C GLN A 146 2.66 -12.44 20.05
N ASN A 147 2.58 -11.92 21.27
CA ASN A 147 3.19 -12.51 22.44
C ASN A 147 2.16 -13.34 23.21
N ALA A 148 2.26 -14.66 23.08
CA ALA A 148 1.32 -15.60 23.71
C ALA A 148 1.31 -15.50 25.25
N ASP A 149 2.47 -15.25 25.86
CA ASP A 149 2.61 -15.12 27.32
C ASP A 149 1.97 -13.83 27.84
N MET A 150 1.90 -12.80 27.00
CA MET A 150 1.30 -11.50 27.29
C MET A 150 -0.12 -11.36 26.70
N ASN A 151 -0.95 -12.39 26.86
CA ASN A 151 -2.35 -12.39 26.39
C ASN A 151 -2.48 -12.06 24.89
N ASN A 152 -1.59 -12.62 24.07
CA ASN A 152 -1.51 -12.39 22.63
C ASN A 152 -1.38 -10.90 22.25
N MET A 153 -0.71 -10.09 23.09
CA MET A 153 -0.44 -8.69 22.78
C MET A 153 0.37 -8.59 21.47
N GLU A 154 -0.02 -7.67 20.58
CA GLU A 154 0.71 -7.42 19.34
C GLU A 154 2.08 -6.81 19.61
N GLU A 155 3.09 -7.40 19.00
CA GLU A 155 4.46 -6.90 19.01
C GLU A 155 4.82 -6.25 17.67
N SER A 156 6.02 -5.68 17.60
CA SER A 156 6.55 -5.14 16.34
C SER A 156 6.67 -6.26 15.29
N PRO A 157 6.23 -6.02 14.04
CA PRO A 157 6.33 -7.03 13.00
C PRO A 157 7.78 -7.48 12.75
N LEU A 158 7.92 -8.74 12.37
CA LEU A 158 9.16 -9.33 11.89
C LEU A 158 9.22 -9.18 10.37
N TYR A 159 10.32 -8.66 9.86
CA TYR A 159 10.57 -8.50 8.43
C TYR A 159 11.63 -9.52 8.02
N LYS A 160 11.27 -10.47 7.17
CA LYS A 160 12.24 -11.29 6.44
C LYS A 160 12.76 -10.46 5.27
N VAL A 161 14.07 -10.35 5.13
CA VAL A 161 14.74 -9.45 4.19
C VAL A 161 15.68 -10.28 3.32
N ARG A 162 15.47 -10.17 2.01
CA ARG A 162 16.33 -10.83 1.02
C ARG A 162 17.76 -10.31 1.13
N LYS A 163 18.75 -11.22 1.27
CA LYS A 163 20.17 -10.86 1.37
C LYS A 163 20.87 -10.69 0.02
N GLN A 164 20.54 -11.56 -0.93
CA GLN A 164 21.11 -11.57 -2.28
C GLN A 164 20.17 -10.85 -3.24
N VAL A 165 20.68 -9.82 -3.92
CA VAL A 165 19.90 -9.08 -4.92
C VAL A 165 19.69 -10.00 -6.13
N PRO A 166 18.45 -10.32 -6.52
CA PRO A 166 18.19 -11.19 -7.65
C PRO A 166 18.40 -10.42 -8.96
N PHE A 167 18.60 -11.13 -10.07
CA PHE A 167 18.44 -10.51 -11.38
C PHE A 167 16.99 -10.07 -11.58
N LEU A 168 16.79 -9.08 -12.45
CA LEU A 168 15.44 -8.74 -12.89
C LEU A 168 14.82 -9.94 -13.60
N PRO A 169 13.56 -10.30 -13.28
CA PRO A 169 12.81 -11.23 -14.10
C PRO A 169 12.61 -10.70 -15.51
N GLN A 170 12.35 -11.61 -16.46
CA GLN A 170 12.20 -11.26 -17.88
C GLN A 170 11.18 -10.14 -18.12
N GLU A 171 10.03 -10.19 -17.44
CA GLU A 171 8.91 -9.26 -17.59
C GLU A 171 9.25 -7.87 -17.05
N LEU A 172 10.10 -7.78 -16.02
CA LEU A 172 10.60 -6.49 -15.53
C LEU A 172 11.70 -5.97 -16.45
N TYR A 173 12.60 -6.83 -16.92
CA TYR A 173 13.57 -6.45 -17.95
C TYR A 173 12.86 -5.86 -19.18
N GLU A 174 11.78 -6.48 -19.65
CA GLU A 174 10.99 -6.00 -20.78
C GLU A 174 10.35 -4.63 -20.55
N GLN A 175 10.11 -4.23 -19.30
CA GLN A 175 9.59 -2.90 -18.93
C GLN A 175 10.68 -1.82 -18.85
N LEU A 176 11.97 -2.19 -18.87
CA LEU A 176 13.04 -1.20 -18.82
C LEU A 176 13.06 -0.28 -20.05
N PRO A 177 13.43 1.00 -19.88
CA PRO A 177 13.80 1.88 -20.98
C PRO A 177 14.93 1.29 -21.84
N THR A 178 14.94 1.60 -23.14
CA THR A 178 15.91 1.07 -24.10
C THR A 178 17.37 1.28 -23.67
N GLU A 179 17.69 2.46 -23.14
CA GLU A 179 19.05 2.77 -22.67
C GLU A 179 19.48 1.85 -21.53
N LEU A 180 18.58 1.58 -20.57
CA LEU A 180 18.84 0.67 -19.45
C LEU A 180 18.88 -0.79 -19.88
N LYS A 181 18.09 -1.20 -20.87
CA LYS A 181 18.18 -2.56 -21.45
C LYS A 181 19.54 -2.80 -22.09
N LEU A 182 20.00 -1.87 -22.93
CA LEU A 182 21.31 -1.98 -23.58
C LEU A 182 22.47 -2.00 -22.58
N ASP A 183 22.35 -1.24 -21.49
CA ASP A 183 23.33 -1.28 -20.41
C ASP A 183 23.28 -2.61 -19.63
N HIS A 184 22.07 -3.09 -19.31
CA HIS A 184 21.86 -4.38 -18.66
C HIS A 184 22.41 -5.55 -19.51
N ASP A 185 22.17 -5.56 -20.82
CA ASP A 185 22.68 -6.59 -21.72
C ASP A 185 24.22 -6.64 -21.71
N LYS A 186 24.88 -5.47 -21.69
CA LYS A 186 26.35 -5.37 -21.57
C LYS A 186 26.83 -5.91 -20.22
N TYR A 187 26.12 -5.57 -19.15
CA TYR A 187 26.42 -6.10 -17.82
C TYR A 187 26.32 -7.63 -17.80
N MET A 188 25.24 -8.20 -18.36
CA MET A 188 25.04 -9.65 -18.45
C MET A 188 26.12 -10.34 -19.29
N GLN A 189 26.47 -9.77 -20.46
CA GLN A 189 27.58 -10.26 -21.29
C GLN A 189 28.91 -10.27 -20.52
N GLY A 190 29.16 -9.22 -19.72
CA GLY A 190 30.32 -9.14 -18.85
C GLY A 190 30.34 -10.24 -17.79
N ILE A 191 29.19 -10.64 -17.23
CA ILE A 191 29.12 -11.76 -16.28
C ILE A 191 29.42 -13.07 -17.01
N VAL A 192 28.75 -13.35 -18.13
CA VAL A 192 28.96 -14.61 -18.89
C VAL A 192 30.42 -14.78 -19.27
N ALA A 193 31.06 -13.72 -19.78
CA ALA A 193 32.46 -13.76 -20.19
C ALA A 193 33.44 -14.00 -19.02
N ASN A 194 33.12 -13.51 -17.82
CA ASN A 194 33.99 -13.61 -16.65
C ASN A 194 33.74 -14.86 -15.78
N PHE A 195 32.53 -15.42 -15.82
CA PHE A 195 32.10 -16.49 -14.91
C PHE A 195 31.69 -17.79 -15.61
N ASP A 196 31.77 -17.87 -16.94
CA ASP A 196 31.47 -19.06 -17.76
C ASP A 196 30.11 -19.70 -17.42
N GLN A 197 29.13 -18.85 -17.13
CA GLN A 197 27.76 -19.23 -16.76
C GLN A 197 26.80 -18.91 -17.90
N PHE A 198 26.00 -19.89 -18.32
CA PHE A 198 24.80 -19.62 -19.13
C PHE A 198 23.75 -18.93 -18.25
N LEU A 199 23.51 -17.64 -18.52
CA LEU A 199 22.53 -16.84 -17.81
C LEU A 199 21.31 -16.58 -18.70
N ASN A 200 20.22 -17.27 -18.39
CA ASN A 200 18.89 -16.90 -18.86
C ASN A 200 18.16 -16.19 -17.72
N LEU A 201 17.42 -15.12 -18.04
CA LEU A 201 16.55 -14.48 -17.05
C LEU A 201 15.39 -15.43 -16.74
N ASN A 202 15.13 -15.63 -15.46
CA ASN A 202 13.97 -16.40 -15.03
C ASN A 202 12.69 -15.57 -15.24
N PRO A 203 11.55 -16.24 -15.47
CA PRO A 203 10.26 -15.55 -15.48
C PRO A 203 9.94 -14.94 -14.11
N ALA A 204 9.00 -14.01 -14.10
CA ALA A 204 8.53 -13.35 -12.90
C ALA A 204 7.90 -14.38 -11.97
N VAL A 205 8.28 -14.28 -10.70
CA VAL A 205 7.69 -15.07 -9.62
C VAL A 205 6.61 -14.22 -8.99
N ASP A 206 5.40 -14.76 -8.86
CA ASP A 206 4.38 -14.13 -8.03
C ASP A 206 4.69 -14.38 -6.56
N TYR A 207 5.30 -13.39 -5.92
CA TYR A 207 5.65 -13.47 -4.50
C TYR A 207 4.41 -13.47 -3.58
N LEU A 208 3.23 -13.05 -4.06
CA LEU A 208 2.00 -13.19 -3.30
C LEU A 208 1.58 -14.66 -3.20
N GLU A 209 1.71 -15.45 -4.28
CA GLU A 209 1.40 -16.88 -4.23
C GLU A 209 2.33 -17.65 -3.28
N ILE A 210 3.61 -17.27 -3.22
CA ILE A 210 4.56 -17.85 -2.26
C ILE A 210 4.15 -17.50 -0.82
N TYR A 211 3.70 -16.27 -0.59
CA TYR A 211 3.17 -15.88 0.72
C TYR A 211 1.92 -16.68 1.07
N ASP A 212 0.99 -16.83 0.13
CA ASP A 212 -0.23 -17.59 0.31
C ASP A 212 0.05 -19.06 0.62
N ASP A 213 1.09 -19.67 0.03
CA ASP A 213 1.53 -21.02 0.36
C ASP A 213 2.01 -21.13 1.82
N VAL A 214 2.81 -20.16 2.29
CA VAL A 214 3.21 -20.08 3.70
C VAL A 214 1.98 -19.92 4.61
N VAL A 215 0.99 -19.13 4.19
CA VAL A 215 -0.26 -18.93 4.93
C VAL A 215 -1.16 -20.17 4.92
N LYS A 216 -1.18 -20.96 3.82
CA LYS A 216 -1.97 -22.21 3.72
C LYS A 216 -1.57 -23.26 4.75
N HIS A 217 -0.31 -23.25 5.19
CA HIS A 217 0.16 -24.10 6.28
C HIS A 217 -0.20 -23.57 7.68
N GLY A 218 -0.74 -22.35 7.77
CA GLY A 218 -1.21 -21.75 9.01
C GLY A 218 -2.56 -22.30 9.48
N THR A 219 -2.78 -22.30 10.79
CA THR A 219 -4.09 -22.62 11.37
C THR A 219 -4.96 -21.36 11.44
N VAL A 220 -6.16 -21.42 10.88
CA VAL A 220 -7.12 -20.31 10.98
C VAL A 220 -7.63 -20.20 12.41
N VAL A 221 -7.22 -19.14 13.11
CA VAL A 221 -7.78 -18.78 14.41
C VAL A 221 -8.75 -17.61 14.20
N ARG A 222 -10.05 -17.87 14.34
CA ARG A 222 -11.05 -16.80 14.38
C ARG A 222 -11.13 -16.28 15.81
N LYS A 223 -10.84 -14.99 16.00
CA LYS A 223 -11.07 -14.36 17.29
C LYS A 223 -12.58 -14.26 17.52
N GLU A 224 -13.10 -15.00 18.49
CA GLU A 224 -14.49 -14.84 18.91
C GLU A 224 -14.70 -13.41 19.42
N LYS A 225 -15.73 -12.75 18.90
CA LYS A 225 -16.10 -11.42 19.39
C LYS A 225 -16.64 -11.56 20.80
N SER A 226 -16.29 -10.62 21.69
CA SER A 226 -16.89 -10.63 23.02
C SER A 226 -18.38 -10.31 22.95
N VAL A 227 -19.15 -10.79 23.92
CA VAL A 227 -20.60 -10.51 24.02
C VAL A 227 -20.87 -8.99 23.96
N LEU A 228 -20.08 -8.19 24.69
CA LEU A 228 -20.16 -6.73 24.68
C LEU A 228 -19.91 -6.11 23.30
N GLN A 229 -19.01 -6.69 22.50
CA GLN A 229 -18.76 -6.22 21.13
C GLN A 229 -19.93 -6.55 20.21
N LEU A 230 -20.49 -7.74 20.31
CA LEU A 230 -21.68 -8.15 19.56
C LEU A 230 -22.89 -7.27 19.90
N GLU A 231 -23.12 -6.99 21.18
CA GLU A 231 -24.18 -6.08 21.65
C GLU A 231 -24.00 -4.65 21.10
N LYS A 232 -22.77 -4.12 21.15
CA LYS A 232 -22.48 -2.78 20.62
C LYS A 232 -22.66 -2.71 19.10
N GLU A 233 -22.23 -3.74 18.37
CA GLU A 233 -22.43 -3.80 16.92
C GLU A 233 -23.92 -3.91 16.56
N ALA A 234 -24.70 -4.70 17.29
CA ALA A 234 -26.15 -4.80 17.10
C ALA A 234 -26.83 -3.44 17.35
N LEU A 235 -26.45 -2.72 18.42
CA LEU A 235 -26.94 -1.38 18.70
C LEU A 235 -26.60 -0.38 17.59
N ASN A 236 -25.36 -0.42 17.09
CA ASN A 236 -24.95 0.44 15.97
C ASN A 236 -25.73 0.09 14.68
N LYS A 237 -25.97 -1.21 14.41
CA LYS A 237 -26.77 -1.67 13.28
C LYS A 237 -28.21 -1.14 13.39
N ILE A 238 -28.83 -1.23 14.57
CA ILE A 238 -30.17 -0.66 14.83
C ILE A 238 -30.17 0.84 14.53
N SER A 239 -29.23 1.59 15.11
CA SER A 239 -29.20 3.05 14.96
C SER A 239 -29.00 3.48 13.51
N LEU A 240 -28.16 2.78 12.74
CA LEU A 240 -27.98 3.04 11.31
C LEU A 240 -29.26 2.77 10.52
N LEU A 241 -29.95 1.66 10.81
CA LEU A 241 -31.21 1.32 10.15
C LEU A 241 -32.33 2.31 10.48
N GLU A 242 -32.39 2.80 11.73
CA GLU A 242 -33.35 3.84 12.13
C GLU A 242 -33.08 5.18 11.44
N GLN A 243 -31.81 5.55 11.22
CA GLN A 243 -31.45 6.76 10.48
C GLN A 243 -31.77 6.66 8.99
N GLU A 244 -31.65 5.46 8.43
CA GLU A 244 -31.96 5.19 7.03
C GLU A 244 -33.48 5.11 6.78
N ARG A 245 -34.24 4.62 7.76
CA ARG A 245 -35.69 4.44 7.64
C ARG A 245 -36.39 5.79 7.56
N THR A 246 -37.08 6.01 6.45
CA THR A 246 -37.86 7.22 6.23
C THR A 246 -39.25 7.12 6.87
N ASP A 247 -39.94 8.26 7.01
CA ASP A 247 -41.34 8.29 7.43
C ASP A 247 -42.25 7.57 6.42
N GLU A 248 -41.88 7.55 5.14
CA GLU A 248 -42.61 6.84 4.08
C GLU A 248 -42.48 5.33 4.24
N ASP A 249 -41.28 4.83 4.55
CA ASP A 249 -41.05 3.40 4.84
C ASP A 249 -41.88 2.92 6.03
N THR A 250 -41.96 3.76 7.07
CA THR A 250 -42.73 3.46 8.28
C THR A 250 -44.22 3.34 7.94
N LYS A 251 -44.77 4.31 7.19
CA LYS A 251 -46.18 4.29 6.76
C LYS A 251 -46.48 3.12 5.83
N LEU A 252 -45.59 2.83 4.89
CA LEU A 252 -45.73 1.71 3.96
C LEU A 252 -45.79 0.39 4.74
N TRP A 253 -44.87 0.19 5.69
CA TRP A 253 -44.83 -1.04 6.47
C TRP A 253 -46.05 -1.19 7.39
N ASP A 254 -46.54 -0.11 8.00
CA ASP A 254 -47.77 -0.13 8.82
C ASP A 254 -49.01 -0.55 8.02
N GLN A 255 -49.11 -0.11 6.76
CA GLN A 255 -50.18 -0.53 5.85
C GLN A 255 -50.07 -2.02 5.51
N VAL A 256 -48.85 -2.50 5.26
CA VAL A 256 -48.58 -3.91 4.97
C VAL A 256 -48.91 -4.78 6.19
N LEU A 257 -48.48 -4.38 7.39
CA LEU A 257 -48.80 -5.08 8.64
C LEU A 257 -50.31 -5.16 8.87
N SER A 258 -51.04 -4.08 8.58
CA SER A 258 -52.50 -4.06 8.67
C SER A 258 -53.15 -5.06 7.69
N GLY A 259 -52.68 -5.11 6.44
CA GLY A 259 -53.14 -6.09 5.44
C GLY A 259 -52.76 -7.53 5.75
N ILE A 260 -51.65 -7.76 6.46
CA ILE A 260 -51.25 -9.11 6.91
C ILE A 260 -52.10 -9.56 8.10
N SER A 261 -52.44 -8.64 9.02
CA SER A 261 -53.21 -8.95 10.23
C SER A 261 -54.63 -9.48 9.94
N THR A 262 -55.21 -9.16 8.78
CA THR A 262 -56.54 -9.67 8.37
C THR A 262 -56.48 -11.11 7.85
N ASN A 263 -55.33 -11.54 7.37
CA ASN A 263 -55.11 -12.86 6.77
C ASN A 263 -54.47 -13.87 7.74
N LEU A 264 -54.10 -13.44 8.95
CA LEU A 264 -53.43 -14.26 9.96
C LEU A 264 -54.14 -14.23 11.31
N SER A 265 -54.02 -15.32 12.05
CA SER A 265 -54.44 -15.34 13.45
C SER A 265 -53.57 -14.40 14.29
N ARG A 266 -54.17 -13.76 15.29
CA ARG A 266 -53.47 -12.84 16.21
C ARG A 266 -52.19 -13.44 16.83
N PRO A 267 -52.17 -14.71 17.30
CA PRO A 267 -50.94 -15.32 17.81
C PRO A 267 -49.84 -15.47 16.74
N SER A 268 -50.20 -15.79 15.50
CA SER A 268 -49.23 -15.92 14.41
C SER A 268 -48.65 -14.56 14.01
N PHE A 269 -49.50 -13.54 13.92
CA PHE A 269 -49.04 -12.17 13.63
C PHE A 269 -48.09 -11.66 14.72
N ASP A 270 -48.47 -11.80 15.99
CA ASP A 270 -47.67 -11.34 17.12
C ASP A 270 -46.29 -12.00 17.15
N THR A 271 -46.20 -13.26 16.73
CA THR A 271 -44.96 -14.04 16.71
C THR A 271 -44.02 -13.61 15.58
N TRP A 272 -44.54 -13.41 14.37
CA TRP A 272 -43.70 -13.26 13.17
C TRP A 272 -43.54 -11.82 12.68
N PHE A 273 -44.49 -10.93 12.97
CA PHE A 273 -44.58 -9.61 12.33
C PHE A 273 -44.50 -8.42 13.28
N LYS A 274 -44.86 -8.58 14.56
CA LYS A 274 -45.01 -7.47 15.52
C LYS A 274 -43.78 -6.57 15.69
N ASN A 275 -42.58 -7.14 15.70
CA ASN A 275 -41.32 -6.41 15.90
C ASN A 275 -40.50 -6.31 14.62
N THR A 276 -41.17 -6.31 13.47
CA THR A 276 -40.53 -6.18 12.16
C THR A 276 -40.69 -4.76 11.64
N PHE A 277 -39.73 -4.32 10.83
CA PHE A 277 -39.84 -3.07 10.07
C PHE A 277 -39.29 -3.29 8.66
N ALA A 278 -39.57 -2.39 7.74
CA ALA A 278 -39.01 -2.44 6.40
C ALA A 278 -38.37 -1.12 6.00
N ILE A 279 -37.40 -1.20 5.08
CA ILE A 279 -36.77 -0.04 4.44
C ILE A 279 -36.79 -0.31 2.94
N LYS A 280 -37.29 0.66 2.17
CA LYS A 280 -37.31 0.62 0.71
C LYS A 280 -36.04 1.27 0.14
N ARG A 281 -35.34 0.53 -0.72
CA ARG A 281 -34.13 1.00 -1.42
C ARG A 281 -34.35 0.87 -2.94
N GLY A 282 -34.78 1.96 -3.56
CA GLY A 282 -35.20 1.93 -4.96
C GLY A 282 -36.37 0.96 -5.16
N GLN A 283 -36.17 -0.09 -5.96
CA GLN A 283 -37.20 -1.10 -6.26
C GLN A 283 -37.17 -2.31 -5.32
N VAL A 284 -36.29 -2.31 -4.30
CA VAL A 284 -36.13 -3.44 -3.37
C VAL A 284 -36.65 -3.06 -2.00
N LEU A 285 -37.55 -3.88 -1.44
CA LEU A 285 -38.01 -3.74 -0.06
C LEU A 285 -37.25 -4.72 0.84
N THR A 286 -36.50 -4.21 1.82
CA THR A 286 -35.81 -5.06 2.80
C THR A 286 -36.61 -5.10 4.10
N VAL A 287 -37.08 -6.29 4.50
CA VAL A 287 -37.78 -6.53 5.76
C VAL A 287 -36.78 -6.97 6.82
N TYR A 288 -36.72 -6.24 7.93
CA TYR A 288 -35.89 -6.53 9.08
C TYR A 288 -36.70 -7.20 10.17
N SER A 289 -36.17 -8.32 10.64
CA SER A 289 -36.72 -9.09 11.76
C SER A 289 -35.82 -8.97 13.00
N PRO A 290 -36.34 -9.25 14.21
CA PRO A 290 -35.54 -9.16 15.42
C PRO A 290 -34.41 -10.21 15.45
N VAL A 291 -34.69 -11.43 15.01
CA VAL A 291 -33.76 -12.58 15.09
C VAL A 291 -33.66 -13.35 13.78
N PRO A 292 -32.52 -14.03 13.50
CA PRO A 292 -32.30 -14.77 12.24
C PRO A 292 -33.38 -15.83 11.95
N PHE A 293 -33.88 -16.49 13.00
CA PHE A 293 -34.95 -17.48 12.85
C PHE A 293 -36.24 -16.88 12.27
N THR A 294 -36.61 -15.67 12.72
CA THR A 294 -37.79 -14.95 12.20
C THR A 294 -37.55 -14.50 10.75
N ARG A 295 -36.34 -14.03 10.42
CA ARG A 295 -35.95 -13.67 9.04
C ARG A 295 -36.18 -14.84 8.09
N ASP A 296 -35.65 -16.01 8.44
CA ASP A 296 -35.69 -17.18 7.57
C ASP A 296 -37.14 -17.69 7.42
N TRP A 297 -37.91 -17.70 8.50
CA TRP A 297 -39.33 -18.05 8.44
C TRP A 297 -40.16 -17.11 7.57
N LEU A 298 -39.95 -15.79 7.71
CA LEU A 298 -40.62 -14.77 6.88
C LEU A 298 -40.25 -14.94 5.40
N ARG A 299 -38.97 -15.18 5.12
CA ARG A 299 -38.46 -15.41 3.76
C ARG A 299 -39.08 -16.63 3.10
N GLU A 300 -39.21 -17.74 3.83
CA GLU A 300 -39.71 -18.99 3.27
C GLU A 300 -41.23 -19.03 3.12
N ARG A 301 -41.98 -18.40 4.05
CA ARG A 301 -43.44 -18.60 4.14
C ARG A 301 -44.26 -17.38 3.76
N TYR A 302 -43.69 -16.19 3.85
CA TYR A 302 -44.46 -14.94 3.72
C TYR A 302 -43.94 -14.01 2.63
N LYS A 303 -42.86 -14.36 1.92
CA LYS A 303 -42.33 -13.56 0.82
C LYS A 303 -43.39 -13.20 -0.22
N ASP A 304 -44.12 -14.19 -0.73
CA ASP A 304 -45.13 -13.98 -1.77
C ASP A 304 -46.33 -13.19 -1.24
N THR A 305 -46.76 -13.49 -0.01
CA THR A 305 -47.87 -12.78 0.66
C THR A 305 -47.53 -11.31 0.88
N ILE A 306 -46.33 -11.00 1.36
CA ILE A 306 -45.87 -9.62 1.57
C ILE A 306 -45.81 -8.90 0.23
N LEU A 307 -45.27 -9.54 -0.83
CA LEU A 307 -45.21 -8.95 -2.17
C LEU A 307 -46.60 -8.59 -2.70
N GLN A 308 -47.57 -9.51 -2.58
CA GLN A 308 -48.95 -9.26 -3.02
C GLN A 308 -49.61 -8.10 -2.28
N ILE A 309 -49.33 -7.94 -0.98
CA ILE A 309 -49.91 -6.86 -0.15
C ILE A 309 -49.19 -5.52 -0.39
N VAL A 310 -47.90 -5.53 -0.69
CA VAL A 310 -47.09 -4.33 -0.93
C VAL A 310 -47.40 -3.67 -2.28
N LEU A 311 -47.61 -4.46 -3.34
CA LEU A 311 -47.77 -3.97 -4.72
C LEU A 311 -48.86 -2.88 -4.92
N PRO A 312 -50.04 -2.95 -4.27
CA PRO A 312 -51.05 -1.89 -4.33
C PRO A 312 -50.62 -0.55 -3.73
N PHE A 313 -49.71 -0.56 -2.75
CA PHE A 313 -49.23 0.64 -2.05
C PHE A 313 -47.94 1.19 -2.66
N ALA A 314 -47.14 0.32 -3.29
CA ALA A 314 -45.87 0.67 -3.93
C ALA A 314 -45.65 -0.23 -5.17
N CYS A 315 -46.11 0.25 -6.31
CA CYS A 315 -46.11 -0.48 -7.58
C CYS A 315 -44.73 -0.60 -8.25
N ASP A 316 -43.73 0.11 -7.74
CA ASP A 316 -42.35 0.11 -8.22
C ASP A 316 -41.46 -0.92 -7.51
N ILE A 317 -41.99 -1.66 -6.53
CA ILE A 317 -41.26 -2.72 -5.85
C ILE A 317 -41.27 -4.00 -6.71
N SER A 318 -40.08 -4.45 -7.09
CA SER A 318 -39.88 -5.66 -7.90
C SER A 318 -39.31 -6.82 -7.09
N GLU A 319 -38.67 -6.55 -5.95
CA GLU A 319 -38.00 -7.58 -5.13
C GLU A 319 -38.16 -7.33 -3.62
N ILE A 320 -38.24 -8.41 -2.85
CA ILE A 320 -38.26 -8.39 -1.38
C ILE A 320 -37.07 -9.19 -0.82
N HIS A 321 -36.30 -8.53 0.03
CA HIS A 321 -35.20 -9.10 0.81
C HIS A 321 -35.57 -9.20 2.28
N PHE A 322 -34.90 -10.10 3.00
CA PHE A 322 -35.10 -10.31 4.43
C PHE A 322 -33.74 -10.29 5.14
N ASP A 323 -33.63 -9.46 6.18
CA ASP A 323 -32.48 -9.39 7.07
C ASP A 323 -32.94 -9.42 8.54
N CYS A 324 -31.99 -9.54 9.47
CA CYS A 324 -32.24 -9.48 10.90
C CYS A 324 -31.38 -8.43 11.60
N VAL A 325 -31.90 -7.92 12.70
CA VAL A 325 -31.25 -6.90 13.52
C VAL A 325 -30.15 -7.52 14.38
N GLN A 326 -30.41 -8.68 14.96
CA GLN A 326 -29.41 -9.44 15.71
C GLN A 326 -28.40 -10.08 14.74
N LEU A 327 -27.11 -9.96 15.08
CA LEU A 327 -26.02 -10.58 14.33
C LEU A 327 -25.92 -12.08 14.69
N ASP A 328 -25.63 -12.90 13.67
CA ASP A 328 -25.43 -14.36 13.77
C ASP A 328 -24.21 -14.73 14.64
#